data_AF-A0A7Y3HH46-F1
#
_entry.id   AF-A0A7Y3HH46-F1
#
_cell.length_a   1.000
_cell.length_b   1.000
_cell.length_c   1.000
_cell.angle_alpha   90.00
_cell.angle_beta   90.00
_cell.angle_gamma   90.00
#
_symmetry.space_group_name_H-M   'P 1'
#
loop_
_entity.id
_entity.type
_entity.pdbx_description
1 polymer ?
#
loop_
_entity_poly.entity_id
_entity_poly.type
_entity_poly.pdbx_seq_one_letter_code
_entity_poly.pdbx_strand_id
1 'polypeptide(L)'
;MLQRMIRAARLDVELYETVEADRGYTGEAFTIVVVTALLSGIGLWILPGTKFWGSVVGGLVTAIVGWVIWAIITNIIGKQLGGTSDTGEMLRVLGYASSPMALGIVPGIGHLVGGVWALMAAVVAIRQGQDFTTGKAVGTVVVGWIVYVVGRGILGWIF
;
A
#
# COMPACT_ATOMS: atom_id res chain seq x y z
N MET A 1 -14.72 6.28 -6.38
CA MET A 1 -14.02 5.49 -5.36
C MET A 1 -14.27 4.01 -5.41
N LEU A 2 -15.37 3.46 -4.90
CA LEU A 2 -15.51 2.01 -4.74
C LEU A 2 -15.26 1.19 -6.03
N GLN A 3 -15.82 1.62 -7.16
CA GLN A 3 -15.57 0.99 -8.46
C GLN A 3 -14.08 1.00 -8.84
N ARG A 4 -13.38 2.10 -8.56
CA ARG A 4 -11.93 2.20 -8.79
C ARG A 4 -11.13 1.33 -7.81
N MET A 5 -11.56 1.20 -6.55
CA MET A 5 -10.93 0.25 -5.61
C MET A 5 -11.06 -1.19 -6.10
N ILE A 6 -12.21 -1.58 -6.65
CA ILE A 6 -12.42 -2.90 -7.24
C ILE A 6 -11.53 -3.09 -8.47
N ARG A 7 -11.45 -2.09 -9.36
CA ARG A 7 -10.53 -2.10 -10.51
C ARG A 7 -9.06 -2.24 -10.08
N ALA A 8 -8.64 -1.50 -9.05
CA ALA A 8 -7.30 -1.61 -8.47
C ALA A 8 -7.03 -3.03 -7.91
N ALA A 9 -7.98 -3.59 -7.16
CA ALA A 9 -7.89 -4.97 -6.67
C ALA A 9 -7.88 -6.00 -7.83
N ARG A 10 -8.48 -5.69 -8.98
CA ARG A 10 -8.42 -6.49 -10.21
C ARG A 10 -7.14 -6.28 -11.02
N LEU A 11 -6.18 -5.50 -10.51
CA LEU A 11 -4.90 -5.21 -11.17
C LEU A 11 -5.06 -4.48 -12.52
N ASP A 12 -6.09 -3.65 -12.62
CA ASP A 12 -6.41 -2.89 -13.83
C ASP A 12 -5.32 -1.84 -14.13
N VAL A 13 -4.59 -2.07 -15.22
CA VAL A 13 -3.46 -1.23 -15.65
C VAL A 13 -3.90 0.17 -16.03
N GLU A 14 -5.01 0.31 -16.75
CA GLU A 14 -5.53 1.61 -17.22
C GLU A 14 -5.91 2.49 -16.02
N LEU A 15 -6.43 1.88 -14.95
CA LEU A 15 -6.69 2.62 -13.72
C LEU A 15 -5.39 3.20 -13.14
N TYR A 16 -4.32 2.41 -13.06
CA TYR A 16 -3.07 2.86 -12.46
C TYR A 16 -2.44 4.00 -13.25
N GLU A 17 -2.42 3.92 -14.58
CA GLU A 17 -1.97 5.00 -15.46
C GLU A 17 -2.84 6.26 -15.28
N THR A 18 -4.16 6.10 -15.17
CA THR A 18 -5.10 7.23 -14.97
C THR A 18 -4.83 7.96 -13.66
N VAL A 19 -4.70 7.23 -12.55
CA VAL A 19 -4.53 7.83 -11.22
C VAL A 19 -3.11 8.33 -11.00
N GLU A 20 -2.12 7.79 -11.71
CA GLU A 20 -0.78 8.32 -11.75
C GLU A 20 -0.78 9.75 -12.31
N ALA A 21 -1.33 9.93 -13.52
CA ALA A 21 -1.26 11.16 -14.28
C ALA A 21 -2.08 12.32 -13.67
N ASP A 22 -3.20 12.03 -13.01
CA ASP A 22 -4.10 13.06 -12.48
C ASP A 22 -3.92 13.28 -10.97
N ARG A 23 -3.36 14.45 -10.62
CA ARG A 23 -3.13 14.89 -9.24
C ARG A 23 -4.43 14.99 -8.41
N GLY A 24 -5.59 15.14 -9.05
CA GLY A 24 -6.91 15.14 -8.42
C GLY A 24 -7.21 13.86 -7.64
N TYR A 25 -6.56 12.74 -7.97
CA TYR A 25 -6.74 11.46 -7.27
C TYR A 25 -5.92 11.31 -5.99
N THR A 26 -5.07 12.27 -5.62
CA THR A 26 -4.26 12.19 -4.39
C THR A 26 -5.13 12.12 -3.12
N GLY A 27 -6.18 12.95 -3.04
CA GLY A 27 -7.12 12.92 -1.92
C GLY A 27 -7.94 11.62 -1.86
N GLU A 28 -8.27 11.06 -3.02
CA GLU A 28 -8.97 9.77 -3.10
C GLU A 28 -8.06 8.62 -2.67
N ALA A 29 -6.79 8.61 -3.11
CA ALA A 29 -5.79 7.63 -2.69
C ALA A 29 -5.58 7.64 -1.16
N PHE A 30 -5.47 8.83 -0.56
CA PHE A 30 -5.43 8.98 0.90
C PHE A 30 -6.68 8.40 1.57
N THR A 31 -7.86 8.70 1.04
CA THR A 31 -9.13 8.19 1.58
C THR A 31 -9.19 6.66 1.52
N ILE A 32 -8.70 6.05 0.43
CA ILE A 32 -8.64 4.59 0.30
C ILE A 32 -7.72 3.99 1.38
N VAL A 33 -6.55 4.57 1.61
CA VAL A 33 -5.62 4.12 2.67
C VAL A 33 -6.27 4.22 4.04
N VAL A 34 -6.95 5.33 4.35
CA VAL A 34 -7.66 5.52 5.62
C VAL A 34 -8.76 4.46 5.79
N VAL A 35 -9.62 4.28 4.79
CA VAL A 35 -10.73 3.32 4.85
C VAL A 35 -10.22 1.89 5.03
N THR A 36 -9.24 1.47 4.24
CA THR A 36 -8.67 0.12 4.31
C THR A 36 -7.93 -0.13 5.62
N ALA A 37 -7.23 0.89 6.16
CA ALA A 37 -6.58 0.82 7.46
C ALA A 37 -7.59 0.70 8.62
N LEU A 38 -8.70 1.44 8.57
CA LEU A 38 -9.77 1.32 9.56
C LEU A 38 -10.42 -0.07 9.52
N LEU A 39 -10.76 -0.57 8.33
CA LEU A 39 -11.32 -1.91 8.15
C LEU A 39 -10.39 -2.99 8.68
N SER A 40 -9.10 -2.90 8.33
CA SER A 40 -8.04 -3.76 8.86
C SER A 40 -7.92 -3.66 10.39
N GLY A 41 -7.90 -2.46 10.96
CA GLY A 41 -7.79 -2.26 12.39
C GLY A 41 -8.97 -2.84 13.18
N ILE A 42 -10.19 -2.72 12.62
CA ILE A 42 -11.41 -3.33 13.18
C ILE A 42 -11.32 -4.86 13.14
N GLY A 43 -10.86 -5.45 12.03
CA GLY A 43 -10.69 -6.89 11.92
C GLY A 43 -9.68 -7.46 12.94
N LEU A 44 -8.59 -6.73 13.21
CA LEU A 44 -7.66 -7.08 14.29
C LEU A 44 -8.31 -6.96 15.67
N TRP A 45 -9.06 -5.88 15.92
CA TRP A 45 -9.68 -5.62 17.23
C TRP A 45 -10.64 -6.73 17.66
N ILE A 46 -11.32 -7.37 16.70
CA ILE A 46 -12.24 -8.48 16.98
C ILE A 46 -11.49 -9.72 17.50
N LEU A 47 -10.17 -9.84 17.27
CA LEU A 47 -9.38 -10.96 17.76
C LEU A 47 -9.13 -10.88 19.28
N PRO A 48 -9.17 -12.01 20.01
CA PRO A 48 -8.92 -12.04 21.44
C PRO A 48 -7.57 -11.45 21.83
N GLY A 49 -7.54 -10.66 22.91
CA GLY A 49 -6.31 -10.08 23.47
C GLY A 49 -5.82 -8.81 22.78
N THR A 50 -6.51 -8.31 21.76
CA THR A 50 -6.16 -7.05 21.09
C THR A 50 -6.85 -5.84 21.75
N LYS A 51 -6.20 -4.68 21.73
CA LYS A 51 -6.72 -3.42 22.31
C LYS A 51 -7.16 -2.49 21.18
N PHE A 52 -8.38 -1.96 21.26
CA PHE A 52 -8.95 -1.04 20.27
C PHE A 52 -8.00 0.10 19.86
N TRP A 53 -7.43 0.80 20.84
CA TRP A 53 -6.51 1.91 20.59
C TRP A 53 -5.25 1.49 19.83
N GLY A 54 -4.72 0.30 20.11
CA GLY A 54 -3.54 -0.23 19.41
C GLY A 54 -3.87 -0.68 18.00
N SER A 55 -4.96 -1.44 17.83
CA SER A 55 -5.32 -2.03 16.53
C SER A 55 -5.91 -1.02 15.56
N VAL A 56 -6.82 -0.16 16.01
CA VAL A 56 -7.53 0.79 15.13
C VAL A 56 -6.74 2.08 15.00
N VAL A 57 -6.46 2.79 16.10
CA VAL A 57 -5.81 4.10 16.04
C VAL A 57 -4.31 3.96 15.72
N GLY A 58 -3.61 3.08 16.44
CA GLY A 58 -2.21 2.76 16.14
C GLY A 58 -2.04 2.18 14.73
N GLY A 59 -2.94 1.28 14.32
CA GLY A 59 -2.98 0.72 12.97
C GLY A 59 -3.17 1.76 11.88
N LEU A 60 -4.10 2.72 12.07
CA LEU A 60 -4.34 3.82 11.12
C LEU A 60 -3.10 4.70 10.95
N VAL A 61 -2.47 5.13 12.04
CA VAL A 61 -1.26 5.96 11.99
C VAL A 61 -0.14 5.20 11.28
N THR A 62 0.05 3.93 11.64
CA THR A 62 1.08 3.07 11.02
C THR A 62 0.82 2.87 9.53
N ALA A 63 -0.43 2.71 9.11
CA ALA A 63 -0.78 2.53 7.70
C ALA A 63 -0.52 3.79 6.88
N ILE A 64 -0.89 4.98 7.38
CA ILE A 64 -0.68 6.24 6.68
C ILE A 64 0.82 6.56 6.57
N VAL A 65 1.54 6.49 7.69
CA VAL A 65 2.99 6.75 7.73
C VAL A 65 3.73 5.72 6.88
N GLY A 66 3.36 4.44 7.03
CA GLY A 66 3.92 3.34 6.26
C GLY A 66 3.71 3.51 4.77
N TRP A 67 2.52 3.91 4.32
CA TRP A 67 2.22 4.18 2.91
C TRP A 67 3.08 5.32 2.35
N VAL A 68 3.26 6.42 3.10
CA VAL A 68 4.11 7.54 2.67
C VAL A 68 5.57 7.12 2.57
N ILE A 69 6.10 6.46 3.61
CA ILE A 69 7.48 5.95 3.63
C ILE A 69 7.68 4.97 2.47
N TRP A 70 6.72 4.06 2.27
CA TRP A 70 6.75 3.07 1.21
C TRP A 70 6.82 3.73 -0.17
N ALA A 71 5.97 4.71 -0.44
CA ALA A 71 5.98 5.45 -1.71
C ALA A 71 7.30 6.18 -1.97
N ILE A 72 7.91 6.76 -0.93
CA ILE A 72 9.23 7.39 -1.04
C ILE A 72 10.31 6.34 -1.37
N ILE A 73 10.36 5.25 -0.62
CA ILE A 73 11.36 4.19 -0.80
C ILE A 73 11.25 3.57 -2.19
N THR A 74 10.05 3.18 -2.61
CA THR A 74 9.84 2.56 -3.92
C THR A 74 10.09 3.56 -5.06
N ASN A 75 9.83 4.86 -4.86
CA ASN A 75 10.20 5.87 -5.85
C ASN A 75 11.72 6.02 -5.98
N ILE A 76 12.46 6.07 -4.87
CA ILE A 76 13.92 6.16 -4.88
C ILE A 76 14.53 4.94 -5.58
N ILE A 77 14.11 3.73 -5.19
CA ILE A 77 14.60 2.49 -5.80
C ILE A 77 14.19 2.42 -7.27
N GLY A 78 12.94 2.77 -7.59
CA GLY A 78 12.42 2.78 -8.97
C GLY A 78 13.24 3.68 -9.89
N LYS A 79 13.56 4.89 -9.44
CA LYS A 79 14.45 5.83 -10.15
C LYS A 79 15.85 5.28 -10.37
N GLN A 80 16.42 4.61 -9.38
CA GLN A 80 17.74 3.96 -9.54
C GLN A 80 17.71 2.83 -10.57
N LEU A 81 16.54 2.21 -10.80
CA LEU A 81 16.32 1.21 -11.85
C LEU A 81 15.88 1.82 -13.19
N GLY A 82 15.89 3.15 -13.31
CA GLY A 82 15.58 3.89 -14.53
C GLY A 82 14.11 4.24 -14.73
N GLY A 83 13.31 4.24 -13.66
CA GLY A 83 11.96 4.77 -13.69
C GLY A 83 11.91 6.30 -13.62
N THR A 84 10.76 6.86 -14.01
CA THR A 84 10.59 8.28 -14.36
C THR A 84 9.68 9.06 -13.42
N SER A 85 8.95 8.40 -12.52
CA SER A 85 7.89 9.05 -11.76
C SER A 85 8.35 9.89 -10.58
N ASP A 86 7.47 10.75 -10.08
CA ASP A 86 7.62 11.45 -8.81
C ASP A 86 6.98 10.71 -7.62
N THR A 87 7.30 11.17 -6.41
CA THR A 87 6.75 10.55 -5.18
C THR A 87 5.24 10.71 -5.07
N GLY A 88 4.67 11.79 -5.62
CA GLY A 88 3.22 12.04 -5.62
C GLY A 88 2.46 11.07 -6.52
N GLU A 89 3.01 10.78 -7.70
CA GLU A 89 2.55 9.70 -8.60
C GLU A 89 2.57 8.35 -7.87
N MET A 90 3.68 8.04 -7.21
CA MET A 90 3.86 6.81 -6.45
C MET A 90 2.87 6.69 -5.28
N LEU A 91 2.63 7.79 -4.55
CA LEU A 91 1.59 7.85 -3.51
C LEU A 91 0.22 7.50 -4.08
N ARG A 92 -0.18 8.10 -5.21
CA ARG A 92 -1.49 7.84 -5.84
C ARG A 92 -1.63 6.36 -6.19
N VAL A 93 -0.74 5.80 -7.01
CA VAL A 93 -0.87 4.41 -7.48
C VAL A 93 -0.81 3.41 -6.32
N LEU A 94 0.05 3.63 -5.31
CA LEU A 94 0.13 2.74 -4.14
C LEU A 94 -1.06 2.88 -3.19
N GLY A 95 -1.65 4.07 -3.09
CA GLY A 95 -2.87 4.28 -2.31
C GLY A 95 -4.02 3.46 -2.90
N TYR A 96 -4.16 3.45 -4.22
CA TYR A 96 -5.10 2.54 -4.90
C TYR A 96 -4.73 1.06 -4.74
N ALA A 97 -3.44 0.72 -4.82
CA ALA A 97 -2.97 -0.65 -4.60
C ALA A 97 -3.25 -1.20 -3.20
N SER A 98 -3.50 -0.33 -2.21
CA SER A 98 -3.91 -0.74 -0.87
C SER A 98 -5.35 -1.27 -0.80
N SER A 99 -6.16 -1.12 -1.85
CA SER A 99 -7.58 -1.52 -1.87
C SER A 99 -7.87 -2.93 -1.34
N PRO A 100 -7.09 -3.99 -1.67
CA PRO A 100 -7.32 -5.33 -1.13
C PRO A 100 -7.19 -5.43 0.40
N MET A 101 -6.52 -4.48 1.07
CA MET A 101 -6.46 -4.42 2.54
C MET A 101 -7.84 -4.19 3.18
N ALA A 102 -8.86 -3.81 2.41
CA ALA A 102 -10.24 -3.83 2.88
C ALA A 102 -10.67 -5.21 3.40
N LEU A 103 -10.10 -6.30 2.86
CA LEU A 103 -10.33 -7.67 3.34
C LEU A 103 -9.85 -7.90 4.77
N GLY A 104 -9.00 -7.01 5.30
CA GLY A 104 -8.53 -7.05 6.69
C GLY A 104 -9.67 -7.00 7.72
N ILE A 105 -10.88 -6.56 7.35
CA ILE A 105 -12.06 -6.64 8.24
C ILE A 105 -12.41 -8.07 8.64
N VAL A 106 -12.08 -9.07 7.81
CA VAL A 106 -12.33 -10.48 8.10
C VAL A 106 -11.28 -10.95 9.12
N PRO A 107 -11.67 -11.24 10.38
CA PRO A 107 -10.70 -11.59 11.42
C PRO A 107 -9.94 -12.88 11.07
N GLY A 108 -8.67 -12.92 11.47
CA GLY A 108 -7.78 -14.07 11.23
C GLY A 108 -7.12 -14.04 9.85
N ILE A 109 -7.84 -14.42 8.79
CA ILE A 109 -7.23 -14.62 7.45
C ILE A 109 -7.23 -13.36 6.56
N GLY A 110 -8.09 -12.38 6.86
CA GLY A 110 -8.30 -11.20 6.01
C GLY A 110 -7.04 -10.36 5.79
N HIS A 111 -6.21 -10.21 6.82
CA HIS A 111 -4.94 -9.49 6.73
C HIS A 111 -3.92 -10.20 5.83
N LEU A 112 -3.86 -11.53 5.91
CA LEU A 112 -2.93 -12.32 5.11
C LEU A 112 -3.32 -12.24 3.64
N VAL A 113 -4.59 -12.51 3.33
CA VAL A 113 -5.11 -12.49 1.96
C VAL A 113 -5.04 -11.06 1.39
N GLY A 114 -5.53 -10.07 2.13
CA GLY A 114 -5.48 -8.67 1.74
C GLY A 114 -4.06 -8.15 1.54
N GLY A 115 -3.12 -8.53 2.42
CA GLY A 115 -1.72 -8.12 2.33
C GLY A 115 -0.99 -8.71 1.12
N VAL A 116 -1.12 -10.02 0.89
CA VAL A 116 -0.54 -10.69 -0.29
C VAL A 116 -1.13 -10.09 -1.57
N TRP A 117 -2.43 -9.85 -1.60
CA TRP A 117 -3.10 -9.24 -2.75
C TRP A 117 -2.67 -7.78 -2.96
N ALA A 118 -2.55 -6.99 -1.90
CA ALA A 118 -2.03 -5.63 -1.98
C ALA A 118 -0.59 -5.58 -2.48
N LEU A 119 0.26 -6.58 -2.15
CA LEU A 119 1.61 -6.69 -2.73
C LEU A 119 1.58 -6.97 -4.23
N MET A 120 0.70 -7.88 -4.70
CA MET A 120 0.51 -8.10 -6.14
C MET A 120 0.04 -6.82 -6.84
N ALA A 121 -0.91 -6.11 -6.24
CA ALA A 121 -1.38 -4.81 -6.70
C ALA A 121 -0.26 -3.77 -6.73
N ALA A 122 0.62 -3.75 -5.71
CA ALA A 122 1.76 -2.86 -5.66
C ALA A 122 2.77 -3.12 -6.79
N VAL A 123 3.02 -4.38 -7.18
CA VAL A 123 3.87 -4.70 -8.32
C VAL A 123 3.32 -4.07 -9.61
N VAL A 124 2.01 -4.20 -9.85
CA VAL A 124 1.38 -3.62 -11.06
C VAL A 124 1.35 -2.09 -10.98
N ALA A 125 1.02 -1.53 -9.82
CA ALA A 125 1.00 -0.09 -9.57
C ALA A 125 2.38 0.55 -9.77
N ILE A 126 3.44 -0.05 -9.23
CA ILE A 126 4.82 0.44 -9.39
C ILE A 126 5.29 0.26 -10.83
N ARG A 127 4.87 -0.82 -11.51
CA ARG A 127 5.20 -1.04 -12.92
C ARG A 127 4.67 0.09 -13.80
N GLN A 128 3.39 0.45 -13.65
CA GLN A 128 2.80 1.56 -14.39
C GLN A 128 3.41 2.89 -13.90
N GLY A 129 3.38 3.10 -12.59
CA GLY A 129 3.89 4.29 -11.92
C GLY A 129 5.39 4.53 -12.01
N GLN A 130 6.16 3.79 -12.78
CA GLN A 130 7.60 4.02 -13.03
C GLN A 130 7.93 3.81 -14.51
N ASP A 131 6.94 3.54 -15.36
CA ASP A 131 7.07 3.27 -16.79
C ASP A 131 8.13 2.19 -17.13
N PHE A 132 8.17 1.10 -16.35
CA PHE A 132 9.22 0.09 -16.53
C PHE A 132 8.72 -1.37 -16.53
N THR A 133 9.62 -2.30 -16.83
CA THR A 133 9.27 -3.73 -16.96
C THR A 133 8.84 -4.36 -15.63
N THR A 134 8.03 -5.41 -15.68
CA THR A 134 7.61 -6.19 -14.49
C THR A 134 8.80 -6.68 -13.65
N GLY A 135 9.91 -7.08 -14.26
CA GLY A 135 11.09 -7.55 -13.53
C GLY A 135 11.69 -6.48 -12.61
N LYS A 136 11.78 -5.23 -13.10
CA LYS A 136 12.21 -4.08 -12.30
C LYS A 136 11.19 -3.75 -11.20
N ALA A 137 9.89 -3.82 -11.50
CA ALA A 137 8.83 -3.59 -10.52
C ALA A 137 8.89 -4.59 -9.35
N VAL A 138 9.07 -5.89 -9.65
CA VAL A 138 9.26 -6.93 -8.64
C VAL A 138 10.52 -6.66 -7.82
N GLY A 139 11.63 -6.30 -8.47
CA GLY A 139 12.86 -5.90 -7.77
C GLY A 139 12.63 -4.74 -6.79
N THR A 140 11.93 -3.69 -7.23
CA THR A 140 11.57 -2.55 -6.37
C THR A 140 10.72 -2.97 -5.18
N VAL A 141 9.70 -3.82 -5.38
CA VAL A 141 8.84 -4.31 -4.29
C VAL A 141 9.65 -5.14 -3.29
N VAL A 142 10.50 -6.06 -3.77
CA VAL A 142 11.31 -6.92 -2.89
C VAL A 142 12.28 -6.09 -2.06
N VAL A 143 13.03 -5.17 -2.68
CA VAL A 143 13.98 -4.30 -1.96
C VAL A 143 13.24 -3.39 -0.98
N GLY A 144 12.14 -2.77 -1.42
CA GLY A 144 11.29 -1.97 -0.54
C GLY A 144 10.82 -2.77 0.67
N TRP A 145 10.39 -4.03 0.46
CA TRP A 145 9.83 -4.88 1.51
C TRP A 145 10.89 -5.24 2.56
N ILE A 146 12.10 -5.54 2.11
CA ILE A 146 13.24 -5.76 3.00
C ILE A 146 13.49 -4.52 3.86
N VAL A 147 13.54 -3.32 3.25
CA VAL A 147 13.75 -2.07 3.99
C VAL A 147 12.64 -1.84 5.03
N TYR A 148 11.38 -2.09 4.66
CA TYR A 148 10.25 -1.95 5.58
C TYR A 148 10.30 -2.96 6.74
N VAL A 149 10.58 -4.23 6.46
CA VAL A 149 10.67 -5.28 7.49
C VAL A 149 11.82 -5.03 8.45
N VAL A 150 12.99 -4.66 7.93
CA VAL A 150 14.15 -4.29 8.76
C VAL A 150 13.84 -3.07 9.62
N GLY A 151 13.24 -2.03 9.03
CA GLY A 151 12.83 -0.83 9.75
C GLY A 151 11.86 -1.12 10.89
N ARG A 152 10.83 -1.94 10.65
CA ARG A 152 9.92 -2.37 11.72
C ARG A 152 10.60 -3.23 12.78
N GLY A 153 11.49 -4.14 12.39
CA GLY A 153 12.24 -4.98 13.32
C GLY A 153 13.10 -4.18 14.28
N ILE A 154 13.78 -3.14 13.77
CA ILE A 154 14.59 -2.22 14.59
C ILE A 154 13.71 -1.44 15.56
N LEU A 155 12.58 -0.89 15.11
CA LEU A 155 11.66 -0.16 15.97
C LEU A 155 11.11 -1.03 17.11
N GLY A 156 10.69 -2.26 16.80
CA GLY A 156 10.23 -3.21 17.82
C GLY A 156 11.33 -3.75 18.74
N TRP A 157 12.60 -3.50 18.44
CA TRP A 157 13.74 -3.82 19.30
C TRP A 157 14.08 -2.68 20.28
N ILE A 158 13.78 -1.44 19.89
CA ILE A 158 14.09 -0.24 20.68
C ILE A 158 13.00 0.08 21.70
N PHE A 159 11.75 -0.27 21.41
CA PHE A 159 10.56 -0.02 22.25
C PHE A 159 9.98 -1.33 22.79
#